data_AF-A0A2K6EJM7-F1
#
_entry.id   AF-A0A2K6EJM7-F1
#
_cell.length_a   1.000
_cell.length_b   1.000
_cell.length_c   1.000
_cell.angle_alpha   90.00
_cell.angle_beta   90.00
_cell.angle_gamma   90.00
#
_symmetry.space_group_name_H-M   'P 1'
#
loop_
_entity.id
_entity.type
_entity.pdbx_description
1 polymer ?
#
loop_
_entity_poly.entity_id
_entity_poly.type
_entity_poly.pdbx_seq_one_letter_code
_entity_poly.pdbx_strand_id
1 'polypeptide(L)'
;VAFEVLIFPAALIWPCAENINVKISCSMDWVMVSVSPCAPSSNLYIFADELCLGMGCPVTRIQTYVYDFIYPVHECGIRTKIISEDTLLIQTEIYFTPRNIHCDHQKIPLECSASRKSVWLTPVSTDNEIKLDPSPFIADFETTPEELGLLNFGNLLS
;
A
#
# COMPACT_ATOMS: atom_id res chain seq x y z
N VAL A 1 59.78 32.19 -1.78
CA VAL A 1 58.68 32.09 -2.75
C VAL A 1 57.81 30.93 -2.30
N ALA A 2 56.67 31.20 -1.67
CA ALA A 2 55.75 30.17 -1.19
C ALA A 2 54.72 29.87 -2.28
N PHE A 3 54.59 28.61 -2.68
CA PHE A 3 53.63 28.16 -3.68
C PHE A 3 52.33 27.79 -2.96
N GLU A 4 51.34 28.69 -3.01
CA GLU A 4 49.97 28.40 -2.59
C GLU A 4 49.35 27.42 -3.61
N VAL A 5 49.28 26.14 -3.26
CA VAL A 5 48.53 25.14 -4.03
C VAL A 5 47.07 25.28 -3.64
N LEU A 6 46.32 26.08 -4.39
CA LEU A 6 44.86 26.10 -4.33
C LEU A 6 44.33 24.78 -4.90
N ILE A 7 44.10 23.79 -4.03
CA ILE A 7 43.33 22.61 -4.37
C ILE A 7 41.86 23.06 -4.42
N PHE A 8 41.39 23.41 -5.61
CA PHE A 8 39.94 23.46 -5.87
C PHE A 8 39.41 22.04 -5.64
N PRO A 9 38.46 21.82 -4.70
CA PRO A 9 37.76 20.55 -4.68
C PRO A 9 36.92 20.52 -5.97
N ALA A 10 37.42 19.82 -6.98
CA ALA A 10 36.58 19.36 -8.06
C ALA A 10 35.58 18.41 -7.40
N ALA A 11 34.44 18.95 -6.98
CA ALA A 11 33.27 18.15 -6.71
C ALA A 11 33.01 17.41 -8.03
N LEU A 12 33.38 16.13 -8.05
CA LEU A 12 32.89 15.19 -9.06
C LEU A 12 31.38 15.13 -8.81
N ILE A 13 30.65 16.04 -9.44
CA ILE A 13 29.19 16.00 -9.50
C ILE A 13 28.89 14.74 -10.31
N TRP A 14 28.75 13.62 -9.61
CA TRP A 14 28.43 12.34 -10.20
C TRP A 14 27.02 12.48 -10.80
N PRO A 15 26.87 12.43 -12.13
CA PRO A 15 25.61 12.82 -12.80
C PRO A 15 24.47 11.82 -12.61
N CYS A 16 24.69 10.74 -11.85
CA CYS A 16 23.79 9.59 -11.79
C CYS A 16 22.88 9.57 -10.55
N ALA A 17 22.97 10.57 -9.66
CA ALA A 17 22.02 10.72 -8.55
C ALA A 17 20.68 11.26 -9.07
N GLU A 18 19.97 10.42 -9.82
CA GLU A 18 18.72 10.78 -10.48
C GLU A 18 17.53 10.61 -9.53
N ASN A 19 16.64 11.60 -9.52
CA ASN A 19 15.44 11.58 -8.70
C ASN A 19 14.29 11.08 -9.58
N ILE A 20 14.14 9.76 -9.66
CA ILE A 20 13.04 9.17 -10.42
C ILE A 20 11.71 9.41 -9.70
N ASN A 21 10.65 9.72 -10.45
CA ASN A 21 9.35 10.00 -9.86
C ASN A 21 8.59 8.70 -9.59
N VAL A 22 8.47 8.35 -8.31
CA VAL A 22 7.83 7.11 -7.83
C VAL A 22 6.70 7.45 -6.88
N LYS A 23 5.54 6.83 -7.08
CA LYS A 23 4.38 6.92 -6.21
C LYS A 23 3.98 5.54 -5.73
N ILE A 24 3.69 5.41 -4.43
CA ILE A 24 3.17 4.17 -3.84
C ILE A 24 1.73 4.38 -3.38
N SER A 25 0.90 3.35 -3.58
CA SER A 25 -0.44 3.21 -3.04
C SER A 25 -0.61 1.77 -2.56
N CYS A 26 -1.38 1.55 -1.48
CA CYS A 26 -1.61 0.21 -0.98
C CYS A 26 -2.96 0.05 -0.29
N SER A 27 -3.38 -1.21 -0.25
CA SER A 27 -4.49 -1.72 0.55
C SER A 27 -3.97 -2.83 1.47
N MET A 28 -4.85 -3.47 2.22
CA MET A 28 -4.52 -4.65 3.03
C MET A 28 -4.01 -5.82 2.16
N ASP A 29 -4.47 -5.91 0.90
CA ASP A 29 -4.22 -7.08 0.05
C ASP A 29 -3.23 -6.82 -1.09
N TRP A 30 -3.03 -5.56 -1.50
CA TRP A 30 -2.22 -5.21 -2.67
C TRP A 30 -1.37 -3.96 -2.47
N VAL A 31 -0.28 -3.88 -3.24
CA VAL A 31 0.57 -2.71 -3.41
C VAL A 31 0.61 -2.33 -4.88
N MET A 32 0.50 -1.02 -5.15
CA MET A 32 0.71 -0.43 -6.45
C MET A 32 1.85 0.58 -6.34
N VAL A 33 2.89 0.37 -7.13
CA VAL A 33 3.95 1.35 -7.32
C VAL A 33 3.90 1.85 -8.75
N SER A 34 3.77 3.16 -8.93
CA SER A 34 3.75 3.82 -10.22
C SER A 34 5.04 4.62 -10.41
N VAL A 35 5.75 4.37 -11.51
CA VAL A 35 7.00 5.04 -11.86
C VAL A 35 6.81 5.82 -13.16
N SER A 36 7.22 7.09 -13.20
CA SER A 36 7.28 7.87 -14.44
C SER A 36 8.56 7.51 -15.21
N PRO A 37 8.48 7.09 -16.50
CA PRO A 37 9.65 6.74 -17.30
C PRO A 37 10.49 7.96 -17.69
N CYS A 38 9.92 9.16 -17.62
CA CYS A 38 10.62 10.41 -17.88
C CYS A 38 10.78 11.20 -16.56
N ALA A 39 12.01 11.57 -16.24
CA ALA A 39 12.29 12.59 -15.22
C ALA A 39 12.44 13.95 -15.93
N PRO A 40 11.62 14.98 -15.62
CA PRO A 40 11.63 16.26 -16.35
C PRO A 40 12.98 16.99 -16.35
N SER A 41 13.84 16.70 -15.36
CA SER A 41 15.14 17.34 -15.17
C SER A 41 16.29 16.66 -15.92
N SER A 42 16.07 15.50 -16.53
CA SER A 42 17.11 14.70 -17.16
C SER A 42 16.63 14.20 -18.52
N ASN A 43 17.52 14.21 -19.52
CA ASN A 43 17.24 13.64 -20.84
C ASN A 43 17.28 12.09 -20.82
N LEU A 44 16.93 11.48 -19.70
CA LEU A 44 17.01 10.05 -19.48
C LEU A 44 15.60 9.47 -19.51
N TYR A 45 15.45 8.46 -20.36
CA TYR A 45 14.23 7.66 -20.48
C TYR A 45 14.51 6.30 -19.85
N ILE A 46 13.74 5.96 -18.83
CA ILE A 46 13.87 4.69 -18.11
C ILE A 46 13.05 3.64 -18.84
N PHE A 47 13.69 2.53 -19.19
CA PHE A 47 12.99 1.39 -19.77
C PHE A 47 12.37 0.50 -18.68
N ALA A 48 11.25 -0.13 -18.99
CA ALA A 48 10.52 -0.97 -18.03
C ALA A 48 11.36 -2.14 -17.47
N ASP A 49 12.30 -2.69 -18.26
CA ASP A 49 13.20 -3.77 -17.86
C ASP A 49 14.41 -3.31 -17.02
N GLU A 50 14.64 -2.00 -16.93
CA GLU A 50 15.62 -1.43 -16.01
C GLU A 50 15.06 -1.31 -14.59
N LEU A 51 13.77 -1.58 -14.39
CA LEU A 51 13.08 -1.46 -13.11
C LEU A 51 12.58 -2.81 -12.63
N CYS A 52 12.76 -3.07 -11.34
CA CYS A 52 12.10 -4.19 -10.68
C CYS A 52 11.71 -3.87 -9.24
N LEU A 53 10.66 -4.53 -8.75
CA LEU A 53 10.14 -4.38 -7.40
C LEU A 53 10.65 -5.50 -6.50
N GLY A 54 11.16 -5.12 -5.33
CA GLY A 54 11.61 -6.03 -4.28
C GLY A 54 12.56 -7.12 -4.80
N MET A 55 12.12 -8.38 -4.79
CA MET A 55 12.92 -9.54 -5.21
C MET A 55 13.03 -9.73 -6.74
N GLY A 56 12.96 -8.65 -7.52
CA GLY A 56 13.10 -8.71 -8.98
C GLY A 56 11.79 -8.84 -9.75
N CYS A 57 10.66 -8.48 -9.16
CA CYS A 57 9.36 -8.52 -9.85
C CYS A 57 9.28 -7.47 -10.96
N PRO A 58 8.86 -7.85 -12.18
CA PRO A 58 8.82 -6.94 -13.32
C PRO A 58 7.64 -5.96 -13.27
N VAL A 59 7.60 -5.02 -14.21
CA VAL A 59 6.44 -4.13 -14.41
C VAL A 59 5.21 -4.97 -14.80
N THR A 60 4.07 -4.72 -14.16
CA THR A 60 2.81 -5.43 -14.44
C THR A 60 1.99 -4.77 -15.54
N ARG A 61 2.05 -3.44 -15.64
CA ARG A 61 1.35 -2.67 -16.65
C ARG A 61 2.22 -1.52 -17.15
N ILE A 62 2.40 -1.46 -18.46
CA ILE A 62 3.20 -0.44 -19.14
C ILE A 62 2.23 0.51 -19.84
N GLN A 63 2.33 1.81 -19.54
CA GLN A 63 1.63 2.89 -20.22
C GLN A 63 2.65 3.93 -20.71
N THR A 64 2.25 4.82 -21.62
CA THR A 64 3.15 5.78 -22.26
C THR A 64 3.97 6.63 -21.28
N TYR A 65 3.38 6.99 -20.14
CA TYR A 65 3.99 7.88 -19.14
C TYR A 65 4.00 7.31 -17.72
N VAL A 66 3.64 6.04 -17.55
CA VAL A 66 3.62 5.40 -16.24
C VAL A 66 3.81 3.90 -16.36
N TYR A 67 4.66 3.35 -15.50
CA TYR A 67 4.83 1.92 -15.29
C TYR A 67 4.27 1.55 -13.94
N ASP A 68 3.31 0.63 -13.91
CA ASP A 68 2.67 0.17 -12.68
C ASP A 68 3.17 -1.23 -12.30
N PHE A 69 3.60 -1.36 -11.05
CA PHE A 69 3.86 -2.63 -10.38
C PHE A 69 2.71 -2.91 -9.42
N ILE A 70 1.85 -3.87 -9.76
CA ILE A 70 0.64 -4.20 -9.00
C ILE A 70 0.80 -5.62 -8.49
N TYR A 71 1.08 -5.78 -7.20
CA TYR A 71 1.35 -7.08 -6.59
C TYR A 71 0.59 -7.28 -5.29
N PRO A 72 0.21 -8.53 -4.95
CA PRO A 72 -0.27 -8.87 -3.63
C PRO A 72 0.79 -8.57 -2.55
N VAL A 73 0.36 -8.17 -1.35
CA VAL A 73 1.27 -7.80 -0.24
C VAL A 73 2.21 -8.92 0.23
N HIS A 74 1.90 -10.17 -0.11
CA HIS A 74 2.68 -11.36 0.27
C HIS A 74 3.64 -11.81 -0.84
N GLU A 75 3.68 -11.12 -1.97
CA GLU A 75 4.57 -11.41 -3.09
C GLU A 75 5.75 -10.44 -3.15
N CYS A 76 6.71 -10.73 -4.04
CA CYS A 76 7.83 -9.83 -4.39
C CYS A 76 8.72 -9.38 -3.24
N GLY A 77 8.64 -10.01 -2.06
CA GLY A 77 9.39 -9.61 -0.88
C GLY A 77 8.87 -8.33 -0.24
N ILE A 78 7.61 -7.98 -0.50
CA ILE A 78 6.91 -6.91 0.20
C ILE A 78 6.82 -7.29 1.67
N ARG A 79 7.22 -6.37 2.55
CA ARG A 79 7.24 -6.57 4.00
C ARG A 79 6.04 -5.87 4.61
N THR A 80 5.30 -6.56 5.46
CA THR A 80 4.19 -5.97 6.20
C THR A 80 4.49 -6.00 7.70
N LYS A 81 4.08 -4.94 8.40
CA LYS A 81 4.21 -4.78 9.85
C LYS A 81 2.89 -4.28 10.40
N ILE A 82 2.38 -4.92 11.43
CA ILE A 82 1.19 -4.45 12.14
C ILE A 82 1.62 -3.29 13.04
N ILE A 83 1.10 -2.09 12.81
CA ILE A 83 1.42 -0.90 13.62
C ILE A 83 0.28 -0.54 14.60
N SER A 84 -0.93 -1.01 14.34
CA SER A 84 -2.07 -0.97 15.26
C SER A 84 -3.07 -2.07 14.90
N GLU A 85 -4.10 -2.27 15.72
CA GLU A 85 -5.14 -3.33 15.55
C GLU A 85 -5.69 -3.41 14.11
N ASP A 86 -5.90 -2.25 13.48
CA ASP A 86 -6.48 -2.16 12.14
C ASP A 86 -5.54 -1.57 11.09
N THR A 87 -4.25 -1.35 11.38
CA THR A 87 -3.35 -0.66 10.43
C THR A 87 -2.07 -1.47 10.18
N LEU A 88 -1.82 -1.71 8.89
CA LEU A 88 -0.60 -2.33 8.38
C LEU A 88 0.31 -1.27 7.77
N LEU A 89 1.57 -1.26 8.19
CA LEU A 89 2.67 -0.62 7.49
C LEU A 89 3.23 -1.60 6.46
N ILE A 90 3.21 -1.21 5.20
CA ILE A 90 3.71 -1.99 4.08
C ILE A 90 4.98 -1.31 3.56
N GLN A 91 6.06 -2.08 3.44
CA GLN A 91 7.39 -1.61 3.05
C GLN A 91 7.88 -2.43 1.86
N THR A 92 8.26 -1.74 0.79
CA THR A 92 8.82 -2.35 -0.42
C THR A 92 9.90 -1.45 -1.00
N GLU A 93 10.54 -1.89 -2.07
CA GLU A 93 11.69 -1.23 -2.66
C GLU A 93 11.59 -1.33 -4.19
N ILE A 94 11.95 -0.25 -4.89
CA ILE A 94 12.20 -0.27 -6.34
C ILE A 94 13.71 -0.29 -6.56
N TYR A 95 14.15 -1.15 -7.48
CA TYR A 95 15.51 -1.21 -7.95
C TYR A 95 15.54 -0.69 -9.38
N PHE A 96 16.40 0.29 -9.63
CA PHE A 96 16.72 0.81 -10.95
C PHE A 96 18.12 0.35 -11.32
N THR A 97 18.21 -0.42 -12.41
CA THR A 97 19.44 -0.95 -12.98
C THR A 97 19.59 -0.40 -14.39
N PRO A 98 20.31 0.74 -14.55
CA PRO A 98 20.48 1.35 -15.85
C PRO A 98 21.27 0.44 -16.78
N ARG A 99 20.89 0.39 -18.06
CA ARG A 99 21.67 -0.30 -19.10
C ARG A 99 23.02 0.38 -19.37
N ASN A 100 23.12 1.68 -19.06
CA ASN A 100 24.35 2.43 -19.20
C ASN A 100 25.28 2.16 -18.01
N ILE A 101 26.43 1.55 -18.29
CA ILE A 101 27.47 1.14 -17.31
C ILE A 101 28.03 2.35 -16.53
N HIS A 102 27.81 3.57 -17.00
CA HIS A 102 28.25 4.79 -16.33
C HIS A 102 27.35 5.25 -15.17
N CYS A 103 26.18 4.63 -14.96
CA CYS A 103 25.27 4.97 -13.88
C CYS A 103 25.22 3.85 -12.83
N ASP A 104 25.21 4.21 -11.56
CA ASP A 104 25.10 3.25 -10.47
C ASP A 104 23.67 2.70 -10.35
N HIS A 105 23.56 1.47 -9.84
CA HIS A 105 22.28 0.90 -9.45
C HIS A 105 21.68 1.71 -8.30
N GLN A 106 20.40 2.05 -8.42
CA GLN A 106 19.68 2.81 -7.41
C GLN A 106 18.63 1.94 -6.73
N LYS A 107 18.58 2.01 -5.40
CA LYS A 107 17.54 1.41 -4.57
C LYS A 107 16.69 2.50 -3.94
N ILE A 108 15.38 2.42 -4.12
CA ILE A 108 14.42 3.42 -3.65
C ILE A 108 13.47 2.72 -2.67
N PRO A 109 13.63 2.96 -1.35
CA PRO A 109 12.70 2.43 -0.37
C PRO A 109 11.36 3.15 -0.45
N LEU A 110 10.28 2.39 -0.33
CA LEU A 110 8.92 2.87 -0.34
C LEU A 110 8.16 2.30 0.85
N GLU A 111 7.30 3.12 1.43
CA GLU A 111 6.39 2.68 2.47
C GLU A 111 5.02 3.34 2.33
N CYS A 112 4.01 2.62 2.79
CA CYS A 112 2.65 3.12 2.85
C CYS A 112 1.91 2.40 3.98
N SER A 113 0.83 2.98 4.46
CA SER A 113 -0.02 2.37 5.48
C SER A 113 -1.41 2.09 4.93
N ALA A 114 -1.93 0.89 5.15
CA ALA A 114 -3.31 0.53 4.85
C ALA A 114 -4.06 0.26 6.16
N SER A 115 -5.31 0.68 6.26
CA SER A 115 -6.16 0.39 7.40
C SER A 115 -7.41 -0.39 7.01
N ARG A 116 -7.82 -1.33 7.86
CA ARG A 116 -9.06 -2.09 7.75
C ARG A 116 -10.30 -1.26 8.11
N LYS A 117 -10.12 -0.11 8.78
CA LYS A 117 -11.25 0.75 9.17
C LYS A 117 -11.96 1.27 7.93
N SER A 118 -13.16 0.73 7.70
CA SER A 118 -14.12 1.31 6.77
C SER A 118 -14.42 2.74 7.21
N VAL A 119 -14.14 3.72 6.34
CA VAL A 119 -14.57 5.11 6.53
C VAL A 119 -16.11 5.22 6.61
N TRP A 120 -16.83 4.19 6.14
CA TRP A 120 -18.29 4.16 6.04
C TRP A 120 -18.99 3.47 7.22
N LEU A 121 -18.26 2.86 8.15
CA LEU A 121 -18.85 2.18 9.30
C LEU A 121 -18.43 2.89 10.58
N THR A 122 -19.18 3.91 10.98
CA THR A 122 -19.14 4.37 12.37
C THR A 122 -19.67 3.25 13.25
N PRO A 123 -18.91 2.75 14.24
CA PRO A 123 -19.45 1.80 15.20
C PRO A 123 -20.64 2.46 15.89
N VAL A 124 -21.81 1.83 15.82
CA VAL A 124 -22.96 2.26 16.61
C VAL A 124 -22.56 2.09 18.06
N SER A 125 -22.40 3.19 18.78
CA SER A 125 -22.19 3.16 20.22
C SER A 125 -23.39 2.46 20.86
N THR A 126 -23.16 1.30 21.48
CA THR A 126 -24.18 0.58 22.28
C THR A 126 -24.43 1.21 23.65
N ASP A 127 -24.13 2.50 23.80
CA ASP A 127 -24.42 3.27 25.02
C ASP A 127 -25.47 4.33 24.70
N ASN A 128 -26.69 3.84 24.49
CA ASN A 128 -27.92 4.45 24.97
C ASN A 128 -28.99 3.40 24.76
N GLU A 129 -29.55 2.88 25.84
CA GLU A 129 -30.90 2.30 25.82
C GLU A 129 -31.81 3.35 25.19
N ILE A 130 -32.03 3.25 23.87
CA ILE A 130 -33.10 3.99 23.22
C ILE A 130 -34.35 3.35 23.79
N LYS A 131 -34.90 4.00 24.82
CA LYS A 131 -36.26 3.76 25.27
C LYS A 131 -37.16 4.12 24.08
N LEU A 132 -37.36 3.14 23.21
CA LEU A 132 -38.34 3.20 22.13
C LEU A 132 -39.68 3.33 22.83
N ASP A 133 -40.25 4.53 22.81
CA ASP A 133 -41.66 4.68 23.13
C ASP A 133 -42.42 3.77 22.16
N PRO A 134 -43.20 2.80 22.66
CA PRO A 134 -43.88 1.87 21.78
C PRO A 134 -44.82 2.67 20.89
N SER A 135 -44.53 2.64 19.59
CA SER A 135 -45.43 3.21 18.59
C SER A 135 -46.80 2.55 18.74
N PRO A 136 -47.90 3.30 18.72
CA PRO A 136 -49.25 2.74 18.83
C PRO A 136 -49.58 1.74 17.70
N PHE A 137 -48.75 1.66 16.66
CA PHE A 137 -48.90 0.70 15.56
C PHE A 137 -48.29 -0.70 15.82
N ILE A 138 -47.53 -0.90 16.91
CA ILE A 138 -46.89 -2.20 17.23
C ILE A 138 -47.67 -2.96 18.31
N ALA A 139 -48.63 -2.31 18.98
CA ALA A 139 -49.42 -2.92 20.06
C ALA A 139 -50.33 -4.08 19.60
N ASP A 140 -50.58 -4.21 18.29
CA ASP A 140 -51.55 -5.16 17.75
C ASP A 140 -50.94 -6.51 17.33
N PHE A 141 -49.61 -6.69 17.46
CA PHE A 141 -48.94 -7.97 17.19
C PHE A 141 -48.45 -8.61 18.49
N GLU A 142 -49.39 -9.01 19.36
CA GLU A 142 -49.10 -10.10 20.31
C GLU A 142 -48.94 -11.40 19.50
N THR A 143 -47.70 -11.73 19.16
CA THR A 143 -47.38 -13.06 18.62
C THR A 143 -47.30 -14.03 19.79
N THR A 144 -48.25 -14.96 19.84
CA THR A 144 -48.25 -16.08 20.77
C THR A 144 -46.98 -16.94 20.54
N PRO A 145 -46.43 -17.57 21.59
CA PRO A 145 -45.15 -18.31 21.53
C PRO A 145 -45.18 -19.58 20.68
N GLU A 146 -46.29 -19.85 19.97
CA GLU A 146 -46.47 -21.03 19.13
C GLU A 146 -45.84 -20.87 17.72
N GLU A 147 -45.53 -19.65 17.28
CA GLU A 147 -44.89 -19.41 15.96
C GLU A 147 -43.36 -19.37 15.98
N LEU A 148 -42.74 -19.35 17.16
CA LEU A 148 -41.30 -19.53 17.28
C LEU A 148 -41.01 -21.03 17.35
N GLY A 149 -40.92 -21.65 16.16
CA GLY A 149 -40.47 -23.03 15.96
C GLY A 149 -39.05 -23.27 16.49
N LEU A 150 -38.91 -23.29 17.81
CA LEU A 150 -37.73 -23.72 18.53
C LEU A 150 -37.71 -25.25 18.51
N LEU A 151 -37.09 -25.79 17.47
CA LEU A 151 -36.76 -27.21 17.40
C LEU A 151 -35.75 -27.52 18.53
N ASN A 152 -36.25 -28.19 19.57
CA ASN A 152 -35.48 -28.83 20.63
C ASN A 152 -34.39 -29.74 20.03
N PHE A 153 -33.13 -29.33 20.10
CA PHE A 153 -31.99 -30.26 20.04
C PHE A 153 -31.64 -30.70 21.47
N GLY A 154 -32.43 -31.62 22.00
CA GLY A 154 -32.18 -32.28 23.27
C GLY A 154 -32.50 -33.77 23.14
N ASN A 155 -31.47 -34.59 23.28
CA ASN A 155 -31.44 -36.06 23.34
C ASN A 155 -31.15 -36.80 22.02
N LEU A 156 -29.86 -36.94 21.71
CA LEU A 156 -29.36 -38.14 21.02
C LEU A 156 -27.88 -38.36 21.34
N LEU A 157 -27.61 -38.87 22.55
CA LEU A 157 -26.43 -39.67 22.86
C LEU A 157 -26.89 -40.85 23.72
N SER A 158 -27.29 -41.91 23.03
CA SER A 158 -27.23 -43.30 23.50
C SER A 158 -26.30 -44.06 22.57
#